data_AF-A0A7C1NHP6-F1
#
_entry.id   AF-A0A7C1NHP6-F1
#
_cell.length_a   1.000
_cell.length_b   1.000
_cell.length_c   1.000
_cell.angle_alpha   90.00
_cell.angle_beta   90.00
_cell.angle_gamma   90.00
#
_symmetry.space_group_name_H-M   'P 1'
#
loop_
_entity.id
_entity.type
_entity.pdbx_description
1 polymer ?
#
loop_
_entity_poly.entity_id
_entity_poly.type
_entity_poly.pdbx_seq_one_letter_code
_entity_poly.pdbx_strand_id
1 'polypeptide(L)'
;MDTAVNQISIEKAGDLQQKIDFKMVTFRLGGKDYGIDIMKVKENLKGNNFTFVPNALPYVAGVYNLRGDIIPIIDLRKMFYLPGDVKKHKAQEEVIILRLVDDLILGIIVDSINKVQGIVSDTIQPPHPLFGDINIKYIAGVVEHEKHLFIILDVERIFSETAEPFKQIQPPGEKEKKGIAKKAALQEVNYSFVVETLRTFKSFYVSDLNRKWVETRFKEWKTLREDENKPIQLAHP
;
A
#
# COMPACT_ATOMS: atom_id res chain seq x y z
N MET A 1 -20.73 -33.86 -58.23
CA MET A 1 -19.98 -32.62 -57.93
C MET A 1 -20.82 -31.88 -56.91
N ASP A 2 -20.34 -31.79 -55.67
CA ASP A 2 -20.71 -30.80 -54.62
C ASP A 2 -20.44 -31.34 -53.20
N THR A 3 -19.21 -31.80 -52.97
CA THR A 3 -18.72 -32.17 -51.61
C THR A 3 -17.72 -31.13 -51.08
N ALA A 4 -17.46 -30.04 -51.80
CA ALA A 4 -16.39 -29.09 -51.48
C ALA A 4 -16.83 -27.85 -50.68
N VAL A 5 -18.12 -27.65 -50.42
CA VAL A 5 -18.60 -26.42 -49.76
C VAL A 5 -18.60 -26.53 -48.23
N ASN A 6 -18.49 -27.73 -47.66
CA ASN A 6 -18.63 -27.94 -46.21
C ASN A 6 -17.31 -28.03 -45.42
N GLN A 7 -16.18 -27.72 -46.05
CA GLN A 7 -14.86 -27.84 -45.42
C GLN A 7 -14.24 -26.49 -45.02
N ILE A 8 -14.74 -25.38 -45.57
CA ILE A 8 -14.20 -24.03 -45.29
C ILE A 8 -14.77 -23.44 -43.98
N SER A 9 -15.88 -23.97 -43.47
CA SER A 9 -16.51 -23.46 -42.23
C SER A 9 -15.95 -24.07 -40.94
N ILE A 10 -15.11 -25.12 -41.02
CA ILE A 10 -14.65 -25.88 -39.84
C ILE A 10 -13.22 -25.49 -39.42
N GLU A 11 -12.46 -24.80 -40.26
CA GLU A 11 -11.04 -24.47 -39.96
C GLU A 11 -10.82 -23.18 -39.14
N LYS A 12 -11.89 -22.45 -38.76
CA LYS A 12 -11.77 -21.25 -37.90
C LYS A 12 -12.07 -21.48 -36.41
N ALA A 13 -12.27 -22.73 -36.00
CA ALA A 13 -12.47 -23.12 -34.60
C ALA A 13 -11.24 -23.83 -33.99
N GLY A 14 -10.07 -23.68 -34.62
CA GLY A 14 -8.79 -24.18 -34.12
C GLY A 14 -8.14 -23.16 -33.17
N ASP A 15 -8.22 -23.46 -31.88
CA ASP A 15 -7.28 -23.02 -30.84
C ASP A 15 -7.14 -21.50 -30.62
N LEU A 16 -8.19 -20.88 -30.06
CA LEU A 16 -7.97 -19.78 -29.12
C LEU A 16 -7.27 -20.37 -27.89
N GLN A 17 -5.97 -20.66 -28.00
CA GLN A 17 -5.12 -20.70 -26.81
C GLN A 17 -5.36 -19.36 -26.11
N GLN A 18 -6.10 -19.39 -25.00
CA GLN A 18 -6.19 -18.24 -24.12
C GLN A 18 -4.76 -17.93 -23.70
N LYS A 19 -4.15 -16.96 -24.38
CA LYS A 19 -2.78 -16.58 -24.14
C LYS A 19 -2.73 -15.91 -22.78
N ILE A 20 -2.38 -16.69 -21.76
CA ILE A 20 -2.06 -16.18 -20.43
C ILE A 20 -0.82 -15.31 -20.59
N ASP A 21 -1.01 -13.99 -20.58
CA ASP A 21 0.02 -12.97 -20.78
C ASP A 21 0.20 -12.08 -19.53
N PHE A 22 -0.67 -12.24 -18.53
CA PHE A 22 -0.54 -11.59 -17.23
C PHE A 22 -0.59 -12.62 -16.10
N LYS A 23 0.31 -12.46 -15.12
CA LYS A 23 0.37 -13.31 -13.93
C LYS A 23 0.36 -12.44 -12.69
N MET A 24 -0.41 -12.83 -11.69
CA MET A 24 -0.51 -12.10 -10.44
C MET A 24 -0.37 -13.02 -9.23
N VAL A 25 0.28 -12.51 -8.19
CA VAL A 25 0.19 -13.10 -6.85
C VAL A 25 -1.13 -12.62 -6.25
N THR A 26 -1.99 -13.57 -5.91
CA THR A 26 -3.28 -13.27 -5.29
C THR A 26 -3.21 -13.37 -3.77
N PHE A 27 -3.98 -12.55 -3.08
CA PHE A 27 -4.04 -12.52 -1.62
C PHE A 27 -5.38 -11.96 -1.15
N ARG A 28 -5.70 -12.19 0.12
CA ARG A 28 -6.87 -11.63 0.80
C ARG A 28 -6.47 -10.43 1.64
N LEU A 29 -7.32 -9.41 1.63
CA LEU A 29 -7.19 -8.22 2.48
C LEU A 29 -8.58 -7.67 2.78
N GLY A 30 -8.92 -7.44 4.05
CA GLY A 30 -10.21 -6.83 4.41
C GLY A 30 -11.43 -7.65 3.92
N GLY A 31 -11.28 -8.96 3.78
CA GLY A 31 -12.35 -9.84 3.28
C GLY A 31 -12.54 -9.86 1.76
N LYS A 32 -11.68 -9.19 0.99
CA LYS A 32 -11.71 -9.18 -0.49
C LYS A 32 -10.45 -9.82 -1.06
N ASP A 33 -10.56 -10.28 -2.30
CA ASP A 33 -9.47 -10.91 -3.03
C ASP A 33 -8.77 -9.85 -3.92
N TYR A 34 -7.45 -9.75 -3.79
CA TYR A 34 -6.59 -8.80 -4.48
C TYR A 34 -5.53 -9.52 -5.31
N GLY A 35 -4.96 -8.80 -6.26
CA GLY A 35 -3.82 -9.25 -7.06
C GLY A 35 -2.75 -8.16 -7.17
N ILE A 36 -1.49 -8.59 -7.20
CA ILE A 36 -0.35 -7.75 -7.59
C ILE A 36 0.35 -8.47 -8.74
N ASP A 37 0.75 -7.73 -9.78
CA ASP A 37 1.57 -8.24 -10.87
C ASP A 37 2.78 -9.00 -10.31
N ILE A 38 2.95 -10.24 -10.73
CA ILE A 38 4.05 -11.09 -10.27
C ILE A 38 5.42 -10.46 -10.53
N MET A 39 5.53 -9.62 -11.56
CA MET A 39 6.78 -8.91 -11.90
C MET A 39 7.21 -7.92 -10.83
N LYS A 40 6.29 -7.51 -9.95
CA LYS A 40 6.55 -6.63 -8.80
C LYS A 40 6.83 -7.40 -7.52
N VAL A 41 6.66 -8.72 -7.50
CA VAL A 41 6.85 -9.55 -6.31
C VAL A 41 8.22 -10.21 -6.33
N LYS A 42 9.03 -9.95 -5.30
CA LYS A 42 10.36 -10.56 -5.11
C LYS A 42 10.25 -11.91 -4.41
N GLU A 43 9.57 -11.95 -3.26
CA GLU A 43 9.34 -13.16 -2.48
C GLU A 43 8.18 -12.96 -1.49
N ASN A 44 7.72 -14.03 -0.85
CA ASN A 44 6.78 -13.97 0.26
C ASN A 44 7.39 -14.57 1.52
N LEU A 45 6.99 -14.05 2.68
CA LEU A 45 7.49 -14.44 3.99
C LEU A 45 6.32 -14.70 4.94
N LYS A 46 6.55 -15.55 5.95
CA LYS A 46 5.64 -15.75 7.07
C LYS A 46 6.38 -15.49 8.38
N GLY A 47 5.89 -14.56 9.20
CA GLY A 47 6.49 -14.29 10.50
C GLY A 47 6.24 -12.88 11.04
N ASN A 48 6.53 -12.70 12.32
CA ASN A 48 6.20 -11.48 13.09
C ASN A 48 7.43 -10.73 13.60
N ASN A 49 8.62 -11.11 13.14
CA ASN A 49 9.88 -10.57 13.67
C ASN A 49 10.23 -9.23 13.00
N PHE A 50 9.33 -8.26 13.12
CA PHE A 50 9.57 -6.89 12.67
C PHE A 50 10.19 -6.08 13.79
N THR A 51 11.20 -5.27 13.46
CA THR A 51 11.79 -4.32 14.39
C THR A 51 11.00 -3.02 14.33
N PHE A 52 10.42 -2.61 15.45
CA PHE A 52 9.66 -1.38 15.56
C PHE A 52 10.54 -0.16 15.25
N VAL A 53 9.98 0.80 14.50
CA VAL A 53 10.64 2.07 14.19
C VAL A 53 9.89 3.21 14.90
N PRO A 54 10.54 3.93 15.83
CA PRO A 54 9.92 5.09 16.49
C PRO A 54 9.53 6.19 15.50
N ASN A 55 8.42 6.89 15.77
CA ASN A 55 7.91 8.00 14.97
C ASN A 55 7.57 7.65 13.50
N ALA A 56 7.44 6.36 13.17
CA ALA A 56 7.00 5.94 11.86
C ALA A 56 5.51 6.27 11.63
N LEU A 57 5.09 6.28 10.36
CA LEU A 57 3.70 6.48 10.00
C LEU A 57 2.83 5.35 10.58
N PRO A 58 1.54 5.60 10.92
CA PRO A 58 0.70 4.61 11.61
C PRO A 58 0.53 3.27 10.89
N TYR A 59 0.71 3.25 9.57
CA TYR A 59 0.65 2.05 8.73
C TYR A 59 2.00 1.36 8.54
N VAL A 60 3.09 1.90 9.08
CA VAL A 60 4.40 1.24 9.06
C VAL A 60 4.49 0.33 10.27
N ALA A 61 4.58 -0.98 10.04
CA ALA A 61 4.73 -1.97 11.11
C ALA A 61 6.15 -1.96 11.69
N GLY A 62 7.15 -1.59 10.88
CA GLY A 62 8.55 -1.52 11.28
C GLY A 62 9.48 -1.83 10.11
N VAL A 63 10.62 -2.44 10.41
CA VAL A 63 11.58 -2.93 9.41
C VAL A 63 11.87 -4.42 9.61
N TYR A 64 12.27 -5.07 8.53
CA TYR A 64 12.69 -6.47 8.50
C TYR A 64 14.07 -6.59 7.87
N ASN A 65 14.97 -7.38 8.46
CA ASN A 65 16.27 -7.66 7.88
C ASN A 65 16.16 -8.89 6.96
N LEU A 66 16.16 -8.66 5.65
CA LEU A 66 16.18 -9.71 4.64
C LEU A 66 17.58 -9.85 4.09
N ARG A 67 18.32 -10.85 4.59
CA ARG A 67 19.68 -11.21 4.12
C ARG A 67 20.68 -10.05 4.13
N GLY A 68 20.55 -9.13 5.09
CA GLY A 68 21.40 -7.94 5.22
C GLY A 68 20.72 -6.64 4.78
N ASP A 69 19.66 -6.73 3.97
CA ASP A 69 18.90 -5.56 3.52
C ASP A 69 17.81 -5.20 4.54
N ILE A 70 17.78 -3.94 4.97
CA ILE A 70 16.73 -3.42 5.85
C ILE A 70 15.54 -2.97 5.01
N ILE A 71 14.44 -3.71 5.11
CA ILE A 71 13.25 -3.51 4.30
C ILE A 71 12.12 -2.94 5.18
N PRO A 72 11.50 -1.80 4.81
CA PRO A 72 10.33 -1.28 5.51
C PRO A 72 9.13 -2.21 5.31
N ILE A 73 8.38 -2.45 6.37
CA ILE A 73 7.18 -3.29 6.37
C ILE A 73 5.95 -2.44 6.62
N ILE A 74 5.00 -2.50 5.70
CA ILE A 74 3.79 -1.70 5.65
C ILE A 74 2.57 -2.59 5.87
N ASP A 75 1.70 -2.20 6.77
CA ASP A 75 0.41 -2.84 7.01
C ASP A 75 -0.64 -2.25 6.06
N LEU A 76 -1.00 -2.99 5.00
CA LEU A 76 -1.94 -2.50 3.98
C LEU A 76 -3.34 -2.30 4.53
N ARG A 77 -3.75 -3.07 5.54
CA ARG A 77 -5.06 -2.90 6.19
C ARG A 77 -5.12 -1.54 6.87
N LYS A 78 -4.07 -1.17 7.60
CA LYS A 78 -3.95 0.17 8.21
C LYS A 78 -3.81 1.27 7.14
N MET A 79 -3.02 1.04 6.10
CA MET A 79 -2.79 2.02 5.04
C MET A 79 -4.08 2.37 4.28
N PHE A 80 -4.94 1.38 4.05
CA PHE A 80 -6.22 1.56 3.37
C PHE A 80 -7.40 1.80 4.32
N TYR A 81 -7.15 1.94 5.63
CA TYR A 81 -8.20 2.15 6.63
C TYR A 81 -9.30 1.09 6.60
N LEU A 82 -8.94 -0.17 6.31
CA LEU A 82 -9.90 -1.26 6.14
C LEU A 82 -10.38 -1.79 7.51
N PRO A 83 -11.69 -2.06 7.67
CA PRO A 83 -12.25 -2.57 8.92
C PRO A 83 -11.82 -4.03 9.17
N GLY A 84 -11.58 -4.36 10.44
CA GLY A 84 -11.29 -5.72 10.90
C GLY A 84 -10.27 -5.75 12.03
N ASP A 85 -10.30 -6.81 12.82
CA ASP A 85 -9.38 -6.96 13.95
C ASP A 85 -7.95 -7.16 13.45
N VAL A 86 -7.02 -6.39 14.01
CA VAL A 86 -5.59 -6.71 13.94
C VAL A 86 -5.45 -8.13 14.48
N LYS A 87 -4.84 -9.03 13.68
CA LYS A 87 -4.64 -10.42 14.08
C LYS A 87 -4.09 -10.44 15.51
N LYS A 88 -4.66 -11.32 16.36
CA LYS A 88 -4.17 -11.51 17.74
C LYS A 88 -2.65 -11.68 17.69
N HIS A 89 -1.91 -11.03 18.59
CA HIS A 89 -0.44 -10.93 18.63
C HIS A 89 0.39 -12.24 18.50
N LYS A 90 -0.26 -13.41 18.39
CA LYS A 90 0.36 -14.73 18.23
C LYS A 90 0.24 -15.34 16.82
N ALA A 91 -0.59 -14.79 15.92
CA ALA A 91 -0.73 -15.34 14.57
C ALA A 91 0.40 -14.83 13.67
N GLN A 92 0.99 -15.70 12.85
CA GLN A 92 2.01 -15.30 11.88
C GLN A 92 1.42 -14.35 10.83
N GLU A 93 2.11 -13.25 10.56
CA GLU A 93 1.81 -12.33 9.47
C GLU A 93 2.26 -12.91 8.15
N GLU A 94 1.49 -12.65 7.09
CA GLU A 94 1.86 -12.99 5.73
C GLU A 94 2.33 -11.71 5.03
N VAL A 95 3.56 -11.75 4.52
CA VAL A 95 4.24 -10.58 3.95
C VAL A 95 4.58 -10.85 2.50
N ILE A 96 4.25 -9.92 1.62
CA ILE A 96 4.72 -9.92 0.23
C ILE A 96 5.84 -8.88 0.14
N ILE A 97 7.03 -9.32 -0.27
CA ILE A 97 8.16 -8.43 -0.56
C ILE A 97 8.04 -7.97 -2.01
N LEU A 98 7.92 -6.66 -2.18
CA LEU A 98 7.80 -5.99 -3.46
C LEU A 98 9.15 -5.43 -3.92
N ARG A 99 9.37 -5.42 -5.23
CA ARG A 99 10.41 -4.63 -5.90
C ARG A 99 9.71 -3.69 -6.87
N LEU A 100 9.89 -2.40 -6.63
CA LEU A 100 9.29 -1.31 -7.39
C LEU A 100 10.36 -0.64 -8.28
N VAL A 101 9.98 0.45 -8.95
CA VAL A 101 10.95 1.27 -9.69
C VAL A 101 12.06 1.81 -8.77
N ASP A 102 13.20 2.16 -9.38
CA ASP A 102 14.41 2.66 -8.68
C ASP A 102 14.97 1.70 -7.62
N ASP A 103 14.77 0.40 -7.79
CA ASP A 103 15.17 -0.68 -6.86
C ASP A 103 14.63 -0.50 -5.44
N LEU A 104 13.53 0.23 -5.29
CA LEU A 104 12.83 0.34 -4.01
C LEU A 104 12.24 -1.02 -3.63
N ILE A 105 12.69 -1.54 -2.47
CA ILE A 105 12.20 -2.79 -1.89
C ILE A 105 11.43 -2.48 -0.61
N LEU A 106 10.21 -2.99 -0.51
CA LEU A 106 9.36 -2.87 0.67
C LEU A 106 8.55 -4.15 0.88
N GLY A 107 8.11 -4.41 2.10
CA GLY A 107 7.20 -5.49 2.43
C GLY A 107 5.80 -4.96 2.73
N ILE A 108 4.78 -5.71 2.32
CA ILE A 108 3.39 -5.44 2.66
C ILE A 108 2.80 -6.60 3.46
N ILE A 109 2.16 -6.30 4.58
CA ILE A 109 1.39 -7.27 5.38
C ILE A 109 -0.01 -7.38 4.77
N VAL A 110 -0.45 -8.62 4.58
CA VAL A 110 -1.78 -8.99 4.07
C VAL A 110 -2.45 -10.03 4.98
N ASP A 111 -3.75 -10.29 4.78
CA ASP A 111 -4.46 -11.26 5.63
C ASP A 111 -3.97 -12.69 5.34
N SER A 112 -3.90 -13.05 4.06
CA SER A 112 -3.37 -14.33 3.59
C SER A 112 -2.97 -14.26 2.12
N ILE A 113 -1.87 -14.91 1.75
CA ILE A 113 -1.41 -15.07 0.38
C ILE A 113 -2.03 -16.36 -0.16
N ASN A 114 -2.60 -16.26 -1.35
CA ASN A 114 -3.23 -17.36 -2.07
C ASN A 114 -2.24 -17.91 -3.11
N LYS A 115 -2.74 -18.32 -4.29
CA LYS A 115 -1.93 -18.87 -5.38
C LYS A 115 -1.54 -17.79 -6.39
N VAL A 116 -0.58 -18.11 -7.25
CA VAL A 116 -0.33 -17.35 -8.48
C VAL A 116 -1.45 -17.69 -9.47
N GLN A 117 -2.09 -16.67 -10.04
CA GLN A 117 -3.10 -16.83 -11.07
C GLN A 117 -2.59 -16.25 -12.39
N GLY A 118 -2.81 -16.99 -13.48
CA GLY A 118 -2.53 -16.54 -14.83
C GLY A 118 -3.84 -16.15 -15.52
N ILE A 119 -3.91 -14.95 -16.08
CA ILE A 119 -5.07 -14.42 -16.77
C ILE A 119 -4.68 -13.85 -18.13
N VAL A 120 -5.68 -13.60 -18.97
CA VAL A 120 -5.52 -12.82 -20.20
C VAL A 120 -5.71 -11.35 -19.84
N SER A 121 -4.72 -10.51 -20.12
CA SER A 121 -4.67 -9.09 -19.76
C SER A 121 -5.88 -8.31 -20.30
N ASP A 122 -6.37 -8.66 -21.49
CA ASP A 122 -7.57 -8.07 -22.11
C ASP A 122 -8.87 -8.29 -21.31
N THR A 123 -8.88 -9.24 -20.36
CA THR A 123 -10.04 -9.48 -19.47
C THR A 123 -10.07 -8.55 -18.26
N ILE A 124 -8.98 -7.78 -18.04
CA ILE A 124 -8.89 -6.79 -16.97
C ILE A 124 -9.75 -5.59 -17.36
N GLN A 125 -10.77 -5.33 -16.57
CA GLN A 125 -11.66 -4.19 -16.74
C GLN A 125 -11.16 -3.00 -15.94
N PRO A 126 -11.41 -1.76 -16.39
CA PRO A 126 -11.11 -0.57 -15.59
C PRO A 126 -11.91 -0.60 -14.28
N PRO A 127 -11.36 -0.07 -13.18
CA PRO A 127 -12.09 -0.01 -11.93
C PRO A 127 -13.29 0.95 -12.05
N HIS A 128 -14.44 0.54 -11.52
CA HIS A 128 -15.61 1.39 -11.41
C HIS A 128 -15.44 2.39 -10.25
N PRO A 129 -15.78 3.69 -10.41
CA PRO A 129 -15.72 4.70 -9.34
C PRO A 129 -16.49 4.40 -8.05
N LEU A 130 -17.31 3.35 -8.04
CA LEU A 130 -18.13 2.94 -6.90
C LEU A 130 -17.47 1.82 -6.07
N PHE A 131 -16.33 1.26 -6.50
CA PHE A 131 -15.55 0.31 -5.71
C PHE A 131 -14.80 1.08 -4.60
N GLY A 132 -15.34 1.09 -3.38
CA GLY A 132 -15.12 2.22 -2.46
C GLY A 132 -14.50 1.95 -1.08
N ASP A 133 -13.73 0.87 -0.87
CA ASP A 133 -12.95 0.74 0.38
C ASP A 133 -11.48 1.19 0.21
N ILE A 134 -11.01 1.28 -1.04
CA ILE A 134 -9.65 1.71 -1.39
C ILE A 134 -9.78 2.80 -2.45
N ASN A 135 -8.89 3.79 -2.41
CA ASN A 135 -8.86 4.84 -3.41
C ASN A 135 -8.63 4.25 -4.82
N ILE A 136 -9.53 4.55 -5.75
CA ILE A 136 -9.49 4.07 -7.14
C ILE A 136 -8.15 4.33 -7.84
N LYS A 137 -7.41 5.37 -7.44
CA LYS A 137 -6.09 5.69 -8.00
C LYS A 137 -5.05 4.58 -7.78
N TYR A 138 -5.25 3.74 -6.77
CA TYR A 138 -4.40 2.60 -6.42
C TYR A 138 -4.79 1.30 -7.12
N ILE A 139 -5.86 1.31 -7.92
CA ILE A 139 -6.38 0.14 -8.60
C ILE A 139 -5.98 0.21 -10.07
N ALA A 140 -5.25 -0.79 -10.55
CA ALA A 140 -4.92 -0.94 -11.95
C ALA A 140 -6.13 -1.43 -12.77
N GLY A 141 -6.93 -2.32 -12.17
CA GLY A 141 -8.10 -2.90 -12.81
C GLY A 141 -8.80 -3.94 -11.92
N VAL A 142 -9.85 -4.53 -12.47
CA VAL A 142 -10.63 -5.59 -11.84
C VAL A 142 -10.79 -6.73 -12.84
N VAL A 143 -10.65 -7.97 -12.38
CA VAL A 143 -10.82 -9.15 -13.24
C VAL A 143 -11.64 -10.21 -12.51
N GLU A 144 -12.57 -10.84 -13.23
CA GLU A 144 -13.22 -12.06 -12.77
C GLU A 144 -12.46 -13.27 -13.33
N HIS A 145 -11.99 -14.15 -12.45
CA HIS A 145 -11.28 -15.37 -12.82
C HIS A 145 -11.67 -16.51 -11.89
N GLU A 146 -12.01 -17.68 -12.44
CA GLU A 146 -12.47 -18.85 -11.66
C GLU A 146 -13.64 -18.56 -10.69
N LYS A 147 -14.57 -17.65 -11.06
CA LYS A 147 -15.68 -17.17 -10.21
C LYS A 147 -15.26 -16.34 -9.00
N HIS A 148 -14.02 -15.86 -8.98
CA HIS A 148 -13.51 -14.89 -8.01
C HIS A 148 -13.30 -13.53 -8.68
N LEU A 149 -13.71 -12.47 -7.99
CA LEU A 149 -13.46 -11.09 -8.40
C LEU A 149 -12.17 -10.61 -7.73
N PHE A 150 -11.14 -10.32 -8.53
CA PHE A 150 -9.86 -9.81 -8.05
C PHE A 150 -9.72 -8.32 -8.34
N ILE A 151 -9.34 -7.56 -7.31
CA ILE A 151 -8.92 -6.16 -7.45
C ILE A 151 -7.41 -6.13 -7.66
N ILE A 152 -6.96 -5.67 -8.83
CA ILE A 152 -5.53 -5.60 -9.16
C ILE A 152 -4.97 -4.27 -8.66
N LEU A 153 -4.02 -4.31 -7.73
CA LEU A 153 -3.39 -3.13 -7.17
C LEU A 153 -2.24 -2.63 -8.06
N ASP A 154 -2.19 -1.31 -8.26
CA ASP A 154 -1.04 -0.62 -8.82
C ASP A 154 -0.08 -0.20 -7.69
N VAL A 155 0.82 -1.13 -7.33
CA VAL A 155 1.79 -0.91 -6.24
C VAL A 155 2.79 0.21 -6.53
N GLU A 156 3.06 0.49 -7.80
CA GLU A 156 3.91 1.63 -8.18
C GLU A 156 3.20 2.95 -7.83
N ARG A 157 1.91 3.09 -8.18
CA ARG A 157 1.12 4.26 -7.79
C ARG A 157 0.89 4.37 -6.29
N ILE A 158 0.79 3.26 -5.58
CA ILE A 158 0.64 3.27 -4.12
C ILE A 158 1.88 3.86 -3.43
N PHE A 159 3.09 3.52 -3.91
CA PHE A 159 4.33 3.81 -3.21
C PHE A 159 5.25 4.84 -3.89
N SER A 160 4.92 5.32 -5.09
CA SER A 160 5.71 6.31 -5.84
C SER A 160 5.84 7.70 -5.19
N GLU A 161 4.85 8.14 -4.41
CA GLU A 161 4.89 9.45 -3.72
C GLU A 161 5.48 9.38 -2.31
N THR A 162 5.70 8.16 -1.78
CA THR A 162 6.12 7.95 -0.38
C THR A 162 7.59 7.59 -0.21
N ALA A 163 8.31 7.37 -1.31
CA ALA A 163 9.69 6.88 -1.28
C ALA A 163 10.68 7.97 -1.69
N GLU A 164 11.12 8.78 -0.71
CA GLU A 164 12.47 9.32 -0.79
C GLU A 164 13.43 8.13 -0.55
N PRO A 165 14.39 7.83 -1.44
CA PRO A 165 15.32 6.75 -1.23
C PRO A 165 16.11 6.98 0.06
N PHE A 166 16.10 6.00 0.97
CA PHE A 166 16.96 6.02 2.15
C PHE A 166 18.41 6.07 1.68
N LYS A 167 19.09 7.20 1.88
CA LYS A 167 20.55 7.27 1.70
C LYS A 167 21.20 6.28 2.65
N GLN A 168 21.86 5.28 2.08
CA GLN A 168 22.69 4.36 2.85
C GLN A 168 23.70 5.17 3.66
N ILE A 169 23.68 5.03 4.99
CA ILE A 169 24.72 5.56 5.86
C ILE A 169 25.92 4.63 5.70
N GLN A 170 26.96 5.10 5.00
CA GLN A 170 28.23 4.38 4.92
C GLN A 170 28.82 4.26 6.34
N PRO A 171 29.37 3.09 6.72
CA PRO A 171 30.00 2.92 8.02
C PRO A 171 31.12 3.96 8.22
N PRO A 172 31.32 4.50 9.44
CA PRO A 172 32.30 5.56 9.68
C PRO A 172 33.72 4.99 9.56
N GLY A 173 34.31 5.06 8.36
CA GLY A 173 35.52 4.29 8.13
C GLY A 173 36.33 4.54 6.86
N GLU A 174 36.08 5.58 6.07
CA GLU A 174 37.04 5.97 5.01
C GLU A 174 37.13 7.49 4.91
N LYS A 175 38.26 8.02 5.41
CA LYS A 175 38.59 9.44 5.36
C LYS A 175 39.31 9.73 4.04
N GLU A 176 38.66 10.41 3.11
CA GLU A 176 39.39 11.33 2.23
C GLU A 176 39.35 12.74 2.84
N LYS A 177 40.54 13.20 3.23
CA LYS A 177 40.78 14.54 3.74
C LYS A 177 40.73 15.52 2.57
N LYS A 178 39.93 16.59 2.68
CA LYS A 178 40.33 17.98 2.32
C LYS A 178 39.29 19.01 2.77
N GLY A 179 39.78 20.00 3.53
CA GLY A 179 39.27 21.38 3.52
C GLY A 179 38.11 21.73 4.46
N ILE A 180 38.41 22.39 5.57
CA ILE A 180 37.44 23.04 6.46
C ILE A 180 37.07 24.42 5.87
N ALA A 181 35.78 24.68 5.65
CA ALA A 181 35.16 25.98 5.91
C ALA A 181 33.63 25.86 5.98
N LYS A 182 33.07 26.27 7.11
CA LYS A 182 31.64 26.36 7.43
C LYS A 182 30.83 27.15 6.39
N LYS A 183 29.71 26.58 5.96
CA LYS A 183 28.41 27.27 5.99
C LYS A 183 27.32 26.24 6.26
N ALA A 184 26.77 26.27 7.47
CA ALA A 184 25.57 25.51 7.81
C ALA A 184 24.41 26.09 7.02
N ALA A 185 23.98 25.39 5.97
CA ALA A 185 22.63 25.53 5.45
C ALA A 185 21.76 24.64 6.33
N LEU A 186 21.02 25.26 7.25
CA LEU A 186 19.84 24.64 7.85
C LEU A 186 18.92 24.27 6.68
N GLN A 187 18.69 22.97 6.46
CA GLN A 187 17.63 22.52 5.59
C GLN A 187 16.31 22.96 6.23
N GLU A 188 15.69 23.98 5.65
CA GLU A 188 14.34 24.38 6.02
C GLU A 188 13.41 23.19 5.77
N VAL A 189 12.79 22.69 6.84
CA VAL A 189 11.74 21.69 6.75
C VAL A 189 10.58 22.32 5.97
N ASN A 190 10.19 21.69 4.86
CA ASN A 190 9.08 22.17 4.05
C ASN A 190 7.75 21.87 4.76
N TYR A 191 7.16 22.90 5.39
CA TYR A 191 5.87 22.81 6.08
C TYR A 191 4.67 23.17 5.20
N SER A 192 4.83 23.26 3.87
CA SER A 192 3.73 23.63 2.95
C SER A 192 2.53 22.69 3.10
N PHE A 193 2.78 21.40 3.27
CA PHE A 193 1.75 20.38 3.51
C PHE A 193 0.92 20.65 4.78
N VAL A 194 1.56 21.12 5.86
CA VAL A 194 0.86 21.47 7.10
C VAL A 194 -0.06 22.68 6.86
N VAL A 195 0.44 23.69 6.16
CA VAL A 195 -0.34 24.90 5.84
C VAL A 195 -1.52 24.57 4.92
N GLU A 196 -1.33 23.72 3.91
CA GLU A 196 -2.40 23.28 2.99
C GLU A 196 -3.45 22.42 3.70
N THR A 197 -3.01 21.48 4.53
CA THR A 197 -3.91 20.63 5.33
C THR A 197 -4.74 21.45 6.30
N LEU A 198 -4.12 22.42 7.00
CA LEU A 198 -4.82 23.32 7.93
C LEU A 198 -5.85 24.22 7.21
N ARG A 199 -5.60 24.63 5.95
CA ARG A 199 -6.58 25.37 5.15
C ARG A 199 -7.82 24.53 4.85
N THR A 200 -7.65 23.23 4.58
CA THR A 200 -8.78 22.30 4.39
C THR A 200 -9.59 22.14 5.67
N PHE A 201 -8.93 22.08 6.84
CA PHE A 201 -9.60 22.04 8.14
C PHE A 201 -10.29 23.35 8.54
N LYS A 202 -9.92 24.49 7.94
CA LYS A 202 -10.61 25.77 8.17
C LYS A 202 -12.08 25.73 7.73
N SER A 203 -12.45 24.78 6.85
CA SER A 203 -13.81 24.53 6.40
C SER A 203 -14.45 23.29 7.03
N PHE A 204 -13.77 22.67 8.01
CA PHE A 204 -14.29 21.51 8.73
C PHE A 204 -15.37 21.97 9.72
N TYR A 205 -16.57 21.43 9.58
CA TYR A 205 -17.66 21.61 10.54
C TYR A 205 -18.20 20.26 11.00
N VAL A 206 -18.75 20.24 12.21
CA VAL A 206 -19.38 19.03 12.75
C VAL A 206 -20.78 18.89 12.16
N SER A 207 -21.02 17.79 11.46
CA SER A 207 -22.32 17.40 10.91
C SER A 207 -22.79 16.10 11.55
N ASP A 208 -24.06 15.72 11.33
CA ASP A 208 -24.59 14.48 11.90
C ASP A 208 -23.88 13.22 11.36
N LEU A 209 -23.32 13.29 10.14
CA LEU A 209 -22.55 12.21 9.54
C LEU A 209 -21.20 12.00 10.24
N ASN A 210 -20.55 13.06 10.73
CA ASN A 210 -19.21 12.99 11.34
C ASN A 210 -19.22 13.12 12.89
N ARG A 211 -20.36 13.41 13.50
CA ARG A 211 -20.53 13.62 14.95
C ARG A 211 -19.94 12.49 15.80
N LYS A 212 -20.27 11.24 15.46
CA LYS A 212 -19.80 10.07 16.22
C LYS A 212 -18.27 9.92 16.15
N TRP A 213 -17.68 10.23 15.00
CA TRP A 213 -16.24 10.24 14.82
C TRP A 213 -15.59 11.38 15.62
N VAL A 214 -16.14 12.59 15.57
CA VAL A 214 -15.65 13.75 16.34
C VAL A 214 -15.68 13.47 17.84
N GLU A 215 -16.76 12.89 18.36
CA GLU A 215 -16.89 12.54 19.78
C GLU A 215 -15.88 11.48 20.23
N THR A 216 -15.68 10.45 19.40
CA THR A 216 -14.71 9.39 19.68
C THR A 216 -13.29 9.96 19.69
N ARG A 217 -12.97 10.76 18.68
CA ARG A 217 -11.65 11.39 18.54
C ARG A 217 -11.36 12.40 19.65
N PHE A 218 -12.38 13.12 20.12
CA PHE A 218 -12.28 14.03 21.26
C PHE A 218 -12.03 13.28 22.57
N LYS A 219 -12.70 12.15 22.79
CA LYS A 219 -12.45 11.29 23.97
C LYS A 219 -11.02 10.75 23.97
N GLU A 220 -10.54 10.25 22.83
CA GLU A 220 -9.15 9.80 22.67
C GLU A 220 -8.15 10.93 22.93
N TRP A 221 -8.38 12.10 22.34
CA TRP A 221 -7.54 13.27 22.55
C TRP A 221 -7.53 13.70 24.03
N LYS A 222 -8.66 13.60 24.73
CA LYS A 222 -8.76 13.90 26.16
C LYS A 222 -8.00 12.89 27.01
N THR A 223 -8.14 11.59 26.73
CA THR A 223 -7.39 10.54 27.44
C THR A 223 -5.88 10.66 27.23
N LEU A 224 -5.45 11.11 26.05
CA LEU A 224 -4.02 11.38 25.77
C LEU A 224 -3.49 12.61 26.50
N ARG A 225 -4.36 13.50 26.99
CA ARG A 225 -4.02 14.73 27.71
C ARG A 225 -4.35 14.70 29.20
N GLU A 226 -4.87 13.59 29.73
CA GLU A 226 -5.16 13.48 31.17
C GLU A 226 -3.92 13.59 32.08
N ASP A 227 -2.70 13.68 31.52
CA ASP A 227 -1.47 14.03 32.26
C ASP A 227 -1.19 15.56 32.34
N GLU A 228 -1.90 16.39 31.57
CA GLU A 228 -1.78 17.86 31.61
C GLU A 228 -3.16 18.50 31.85
N ASN A 229 -3.54 18.61 33.11
CA ASN A 229 -4.81 19.18 33.57
C ASN A 229 -4.89 20.72 33.38
N LYS A 230 -4.80 21.21 32.13
CA LYS A 230 -4.96 22.62 31.76
C LYS A 230 -6.23 22.82 30.92
N PRO A 231 -7.17 23.69 31.33
CA PRO A 231 -8.33 24.02 30.52
C PRO A 231 -7.92 24.79 29.27
N ILE A 232 -8.42 24.36 28.11
CA ILE A 232 -8.28 25.11 26.86
C ILE A 232 -9.43 26.10 26.79
N GLN A 233 -9.18 27.34 27.16
CA GLN A 233 -10.03 28.44 26.72
C GLN A 233 -9.58 28.84 25.32
N LEU A 234 -10.47 28.67 24.34
CA LEU A 234 -10.31 29.30 23.05
C LEU A 234 -10.53 30.80 23.27
N ALA A 235 -9.45 31.60 23.17
CA ALA A 235 -9.60 33.03 23.09
C ALA A 235 -10.38 33.34 21.81
N HIS A 236 -11.59 33.88 21.96
CA HIS A 236 -12.32 34.48 20.84
C HIS A 236 -11.57 35.73 20.37
N PRO A 237 -11.58 36.01 19.05
CA PRO A 237 -11.00 37.25 18.50
C PRO A 237 -11.70 38.50 19.02
#